data_AF-A0A5Q6S185-F1
#
_entry.id   AF-A0A5Q6S185-F1
#
_cell.length_a   1.000
_cell.length_b   1.000
_cell.length_c   1.000
_cell.angle_alpha   90.00
_cell.angle_beta   90.00
_cell.angle_gamma   90.00
#
_symmetry.space_group_name_H-M   'P 1'
#
loop_
_entity.id
_entity.type
_entity.pdbx_description
1 polymer ?
#
loop_
_entity_poly.entity_id
_entity_poly.type
_entity_poly.pdbx_seq_one_letter_code
_entity_poly.pdbx_strand_id
1 'polypeptide(L)' 'MSGALAYDDANVDAQARVRQAWDQRMSDRRNGLDLATEFRERGRSWSECDADGKVLQCR' A
#
# COMPACT_ATOMS: atom_id res chain seq x y z
N MET A 1 27.15 -2.02 11.64
CA MET A 1 27.42 -1.42 10.30
C MET A 1 26.12 -1.41 9.53
N SER A 2 25.51 -0.25 9.31
CA SER A 2 24.39 -0.13 8.37
C SER A 2 24.98 0.22 7.02
N GLY A 3 25.34 -0.80 6.24
CA GLY A 3 25.80 -0.61 4.87
C GLY A 3 24.60 -0.30 3.99
N ALA A 4 24.27 0.98 3.81
CA ALA A 4 23.27 1.39 2.84
C ALA A 4 23.92 1.41 1.46
N LEU A 5 23.72 0.34 0.69
CA LEU A 5 23.99 0.35 -0.75
C LEU A 5 22.76 0.94 -1.44
N ALA A 6 22.95 1.92 -2.33
CA ALA A 6 21.85 2.41 -3.14
C ALA A 6 21.34 1.28 -4.03
N TYR A 7 20.04 1.25 -4.29
CA TYR A 7 19.42 0.20 -5.08
C TYR A 7 20.03 0.09 -6.49
N ASP A 8 20.30 1.23 -7.11
CA ASP A 8 20.89 1.29 -8.47
C ASP A 8 22.35 0.81 -8.50
N ASP A 9 23.06 0.90 -7.37
CA ASP A 9 24.42 0.39 -7.22
C ASP A 9 24.46 -1.11 -6.86
N ALA A 10 23.31 -1.72 -6.58
CA ALA A 10 23.20 -3.13 -6.26
C ALA A 10 23.25 -4.01 -7.52
N ASN A 11 23.84 -5.20 -7.41
CA ASN A 11 23.81 -6.16 -8.50
C ASN A 11 22.39 -6.68 -8.77
N VAL A 12 22.20 -7.34 -9.92
CA VAL A 12 20.88 -7.79 -10.39
C VAL A 12 20.19 -8.71 -9.38
N ASP A 13 20.93 -9.59 -8.73
CA ASP A 13 20.39 -10.52 -7.73
C ASP A 13 19.89 -9.79 -6.47
N ALA A 14 20.66 -8.83 -5.98
CA ALA A 14 20.29 -8.01 -4.84
C ALA A 14 19.06 -7.15 -5.15
N GLN A 15 19.02 -6.53 -6.33
CA GLN A 15 17.85 -5.77 -6.77
C GLN A 15 16.60 -6.67 -6.88
N ALA A 16 16.74 -7.89 -7.41
CA ALA A 16 15.63 -8.84 -7.52
C ALA A 16 15.04 -9.21 -6.15
N ARG A 17 15.90 -9.44 -5.15
CA ARG A 17 15.46 -9.68 -3.75
C ARG A 17 14.73 -8.48 -3.16
N VAL A 18 15.23 -7.27 -3.40
CA VAL A 18 14.56 -6.04 -2.95
C VAL A 18 13.18 -5.91 -3.57
N ARG A 19 13.04 -6.15 -4.88
CA ARG A 19 11.74 -6.12 -5.57
C ARG A 19 10.77 -7.15 -4.99
N GLN A 20 11.22 -8.40 -4.81
CA GLN A 20 10.39 -9.45 -4.21
C GLN A 20 9.91 -9.06 -2.80
N ALA A 21 10.81 -8.53 -1.97
CA ALA A 21 10.46 -8.09 -0.62
C ALA A 21 9.50 -6.89 -0.64
N TRP A 22 9.66 -5.98 -1.61
CA TRP A 22 8.76 -4.85 -1.80
C TRP A 22 7.36 -5.30 -2.22
N ASP A 23 7.26 -6.19 -3.20
CA ASP A 23 5.99 -6.71 -3.70
C ASP A 23 5.20 -7.39 -2.59
N GLN A 24 5.86 -8.23 -1.79
CA GLN A 24 5.21 -8.86 -0.63
C GLN A 24 4.70 -7.80 0.35
N ARG A 25 5.56 -6.85 0.76
CA ARG A 25 5.18 -5.81 1.72
C ARG A 25 4.04 -4.93 1.21
N MET A 26 4.00 -4.62 -0.08
CA MET A 26 2.91 -3.84 -0.67
C MET A 26 1.63 -4.65 -0.82
N SER A 27 1.72 -5.96 -1.07
CA SER A 27 0.57 -6.85 -0.99
C SER A 27 -0.02 -6.85 0.42
N ASP A 28 0.81 -7.08 1.44
CA ASP A 28 0.37 -7.14 2.83
C ASP A 28 -0.25 -5.82 3.29
N ARG A 29 0.38 -4.69 2.95
CA ARG A 29 -0.15 -3.35 3.27
C ARG A 29 -1.48 -3.06 2.61
N ARG A 30 -1.65 -3.42 1.33
CA ARG A 30 -2.93 -3.24 0.62
C ARG A 30 -4.01 -4.12 1.20
N ASN A 31 -3.70 -5.38 1.51
CA ASN A 31 -4.65 -6.33 2.08
C ASN A 31 -5.06 -5.95 3.51
N GLY A 32 -4.18 -5.31 4.27
CA GLY A 32 -4.47 -4.80 5.61
C GLY A 32 -5.11 -3.41 5.63
N LEU A 33 -5.34 -2.77 4.48
CA LEU A 33 -5.87 -1.42 4.42
C LEU A 33 -7.41 -1.43 4.55
N ASP A 34 -7.92 -0.86 5.64
CA ASP A 34 -9.34 -0.63 5.86
C ASP A 34 -9.60 0.86 6.16
N LEU A 35 -9.63 1.66 5.09
CA LEU A 35 -9.87 3.10 5.18
C LEU A 35 -11.29 3.42 5.68
N ALA A 36 -12.27 2.56 5.38
CA ALA A 36 -13.63 2.76 5.84
C ALA A 36 -13.71 2.71 7.36
N THR A 37 -13.06 1.73 8.00
CA THR A 37 -12.93 1.68 9.46
C THR A 37 -12.17 2.90 10.00
N GLU A 38 -11.05 3.28 9.40
CA GLU A 38 -10.28 4.47 9.81
C GLU A 38 -11.11 5.77 9.75
N PHE A 39 -11.92 5.95 8.72
CA PHE A 39 -12.76 7.15 8.56
C PHE A 39 -13.92 7.18 9.55
N ARG A 40 -14.56 6.04 9.81
CA ARG A 40 -15.61 5.93 10.85
C ARG A 40 -15.07 6.30 12.22
N GLU A 41 -13.92 5.74 12.60
CA GLU A 41 -13.29 6.04 13.90
C GLU A 41 -12.95 7.53 14.06
N ARG A 42 -12.60 8.19 12.96
CA ARG A 42 -12.27 9.62 12.93
C ARG A 42 -13.49 10.54 12.76
N GLY A 43 -14.70 9.99 12.64
CA GLY A 43 -15.93 10.74 12.42
C GLY A 43 -15.93 11.54 11.10
N ARG A 44 -15.16 11.09 10.10
CA ARG A 44 -15.08 11.74 8.79
C ARG A 44 -16.08 11.10 7.84
N SER A 45 -16.86 11.91 7.14
CA SER A 45 -17.64 11.44 5.99
C SER A 45 -16.72 11.11 4.83
N TRP A 46 -17.02 10.04 4.09
CA TRP A 46 -16.32 9.72 2.84
C TRP A 46 -17.31 9.25 1.78
N SER A 47 -16.85 9.14 0.55
CA SER A 47 -17.63 8.56 -0.53
C SER A 47 -16.74 7.62 -1.32
N GLU A 48 -17.32 6.49 -1.72
CA GLU A 48 -16.63 5.48 -2.53
C GLU A 48 -17.29 5.41 -3.91
N CYS A 49 -16.59 4.86 -4.89
CA CYS A 49 -17.19 4.53 -6.17
C CYS A 49 -17.24 3.01 -6.32
N ASP A 50 -18.36 2.49 -6.81
CA ASP A 50 -18.42 1.09 -7.22
C ASP A 50 -17.65 0.86 -8.53
N ALA A 51 -17.63 -0.40 -8.99
CA ALA A 51 -16.92 -0.80 -10.21
C ALA A 51 -17.44 -0.11 -11.48
N ASP A 52 -18.69 0.38 -11.46
CA ASP A 52 -19.33 1.10 -12.57
C ASP A 52 -19.14 2.63 -12.45
N GLY A 53 -18.41 3.08 -11.43
CA GLY A 53 -18.12 4.50 -11.19
C GLY A 53 -19.24 5.26 -10.50
N LYS A 54 -20.25 4.58 -9.95
CA LYS A 54 -21.33 5.23 -9.19
C LYS A 54 -20.88 5.55 -7.78
N VAL A 55 -21.10 6.80 -7.37
CA VAL A 55 -20.76 7.28 -6.03
C VAL A 55 -21.71 6.70 -4.98
N LEU A 56 -21.14 6.11 -3.94
CA LEU A 56 -21.77 5.64 -2.71
C LEU A 56 -21.45 6.63 -1.58
N GLN A 57 -22.47 7.14 -0.91
CA GLN A 57 -22.30 8.00 0.26
C GLN A 57 -22.08 7.14 1.50
N CYS A 58 -20.95 7.32 2.17
CA CYS A 58 -20.58 6.59 3.38
C CYS A 58 -20.49 7.57 4.56
N ARG A 59 -21.04 7.16 5.71
CA ARG A 59 -21.08 7.97 6.94
C ARG A 59 -20.35 7.28 8.07
#